data_AF-B8IAP6-F1
#
_entry.id   AF-B8IAP6-F1
#
_cell.length_a   1.000
_cell.length_b   1.000
_cell.length_c   1.000
_cell.angle_alpha   90.00
_cell.angle_beta   90.00
_cell.angle_gamma   90.00
#
_symmetry.space_group_name_H-M   'P 1'
#
loop_
_entity.id
_entity.type
_entity.pdbx_description
1 polymer ?
#
loop_
_entity_poly.entity_id
_entity_poly.type
_entity_poly.pdbx_seq_one_letter_code
_entity_poly.pdbx_strand_id
1 'polypeptide(L)'
;MMQAEHATELRALRRALAEKEAELAELRRALTGSLTTPRAWGLTATEERLLLALRRGTLMSRDALMTAVYQLAEDEPSEGVLDVMISKLRRKLARRAAGIHIETAWGRGWQLAPESARRLARILDPSLPDYRKPRARRFFWPEPAVTRLVELWKGGRTSPQITKILAQEGLCRVSRCAVIAKLHRLGLLGEGRHG
;
A
#
# COMPACT_ATOMS: atom_id res chain seq x y z
N MET A 1 41.47 -44.70 4.34
CA MET A 1 40.35 -44.82 5.29
C MET A 1 39.79 -43.43 5.64
N MET A 2 40.60 -42.56 6.24
CA MET A 2 40.22 -41.18 6.65
C MET A 2 39.61 -40.29 5.54
N GLN A 3 40.07 -40.41 4.29
CA GLN A 3 39.51 -39.64 3.15
C GLN A 3 38.11 -40.10 2.73
N ALA A 4 37.80 -41.39 2.89
CA ALA A 4 36.51 -41.96 2.56
C ALA A 4 35.44 -41.59 3.60
N GLU A 5 35.82 -41.51 4.88
CA GLU A 5 34.96 -41.03 5.96
C GLU A 5 34.59 -39.55 5.78
N HIS A 6 35.57 -38.67 5.53
CA HIS A 6 35.31 -37.25 5.27
C HIS A 6 34.39 -37.02 4.06
N ALA A 7 34.56 -37.78 2.97
CA ALA A 7 33.68 -37.69 1.81
C ALA A 7 32.25 -38.17 2.11
N THR A 8 32.08 -39.06 3.09
CA THR A 8 30.78 -39.57 3.52
C THR A 8 30.08 -38.58 4.44
N GLU A 9 30.83 -38.00 5.37
CA GLU A 9 30.36 -36.95 6.26
C GLU A 9 29.97 -35.68 5.50
N LEU A 10 30.77 -35.26 4.51
CA LEU A 10 30.42 -34.12 3.63
C LEU A 10 29.12 -34.38 2.85
N ARG A 11 28.88 -35.62 2.40
CA ARG A 11 27.63 -35.99 1.73
C ARG A 11 26.44 -35.98 2.68
N ALA A 12 26.63 -36.45 3.91
CA ALA A 12 25.61 -36.40 4.95
C ALA A 12 25.25 -34.95 5.31
N LEU A 13 26.25 -34.09 5.51
CA LEU A 13 26.06 -32.67 5.81
C LEU A 13 25.36 -31.93 4.66
N ARG A 14 25.75 -32.18 3.41
CA ARG A 14 25.07 -31.60 2.24
C ARG A 14 23.61 -32.04 2.12
N ARG A 15 23.30 -33.30 2.45
CA ARG A 15 21.91 -33.80 2.49
C ARG A 15 21.10 -33.12 3.59
N ALA A 16 21.67 -33.01 4.79
CA ALA A 16 21.03 -32.33 5.91
C ALA A 16 20.78 -30.84 5.61
N LEU A 17 21.72 -30.17 4.94
CA LEU A 17 21.53 -28.79 4.48
C LEU A 17 20.39 -28.68 3.48
N ALA A 18 20.36 -29.54 2.46
CA ALA A 18 19.29 -29.54 1.45
C ALA A 18 17.89 -29.80 2.06
N GLU A 19 17.81 -30.68 3.05
CA GLU A 19 16.57 -30.96 3.80
C GLU A 19 16.11 -29.74 4.60
N LYS A 20 17.03 -29.07 5.31
CA LYS A 20 16.72 -27.83 6.04
C LYS A 20 16.34 -26.67 5.11
N GLU A 21 16.99 -26.56 3.96
CA GLU A 21 16.63 -25.58 2.93
C GLU A 21 15.21 -25.82 2.38
N ALA A 22 14.82 -27.08 2.17
CA ALA A 22 13.47 -27.45 1.73
C ALA A 22 12.41 -27.10 2.79
N GLU A 23 12.67 -27.41 4.07
CA GLU A 23 11.81 -27.08 5.20
C GLU A 23 11.61 -25.55 5.32
N LEU A 24 12.71 -24.78 5.23
CA LEU A 24 12.65 -23.32 5.22
C LEU A 24 11.86 -22.77 4.02
N ALA A 25 11.96 -23.40 2.84
CA ALA A 25 11.19 -22.99 1.67
C ALA A 25 9.68 -23.25 1.86
N GLU A 26 9.32 -24.39 2.43
CA GLU A 26 7.93 -24.73 2.74
C GLU A 26 7.33 -23.81 3.80
N LEU A 27 8.04 -23.59 4.91
CA LEU A 27 7.61 -22.67 5.97
C LEU A 27 7.45 -21.25 5.46
N ARG A 28 8.38 -20.77 4.62
CA ARG A 28 8.24 -19.46 3.95
C ARG A 28 6.99 -19.42 3.07
N ARG A 29 6.72 -20.46 2.28
CA ARG A 29 5.51 -20.54 1.44
C ARG A 29 4.23 -20.47 2.27
N ALA A 30 4.19 -21.19 3.39
CA ALA A 30 3.05 -21.21 4.30
C ALA A 30 2.83 -19.87 5.02
N LEU A 31 3.90 -19.23 5.49
CA LEU A 31 3.82 -18.01 6.29
C LEU A 31 3.64 -16.73 5.47
N THR A 32 4.19 -16.68 4.26
CA THR A 32 4.16 -15.43 3.45
C THR A 32 3.24 -15.49 2.25
N GLY A 33 2.68 -16.65 1.90
CA GLY A 33 2.15 -16.86 0.55
C GLY A 33 3.28 -16.71 -0.48
N SER A 34 3.12 -17.23 -1.69
CA SER A 34 4.14 -17.01 -2.72
C SER A 34 4.10 -15.55 -3.18
N LEU A 35 4.77 -14.64 -2.47
CA LEU A 35 5.02 -13.26 -2.91
C LEU A 35 6.08 -13.24 -4.00
N THR A 36 5.91 -14.08 -5.01
CA THR A 36 6.80 -14.17 -6.17
C THR A 36 6.29 -13.27 -7.26
N THR A 37 7.15 -12.41 -7.77
CA THR A 37 6.81 -11.56 -8.91
C THR A 37 6.74 -12.41 -10.19
N PRO A 38 5.90 -12.04 -11.18
CA PRO A 38 5.86 -12.76 -12.45
C PRO A 38 7.22 -12.77 -13.15
N ARG A 39 7.72 -13.97 -13.51
CA ARG A 39 9.02 -14.13 -14.22
C ARG A 39 9.11 -13.30 -15.51
N ALA A 40 7.98 -13.06 -16.17
CA ALA A 40 7.87 -12.22 -17.36
C ALA A 40 8.39 -10.78 -17.15
N TRP A 41 8.45 -10.29 -15.91
CA TRP A 41 9.01 -8.96 -15.61
C TRP A 41 10.54 -8.94 -15.71
N GLY A 42 11.20 -10.10 -15.65
CA GLY A 42 12.66 -10.25 -15.72
C GLY A 42 13.39 -9.36 -14.71
N LEU A 43 12.88 -9.34 -13.49
CA LEU A 43 13.53 -8.69 -12.36
C LEU A 43 14.71 -9.54 -11.89
N THR A 44 15.79 -8.90 -11.48
CA THR A 44 16.85 -9.59 -10.73
C THR A 44 16.36 -9.87 -9.31
N ALA A 45 17.02 -10.78 -8.59
CA ALA A 45 16.66 -11.08 -7.19
C ALA A 45 16.68 -9.83 -6.30
N THR A 46 17.62 -8.91 -6.56
CA THR A 46 17.76 -7.65 -5.84
C THR A 46 16.61 -6.68 -6.16
N GLU A 47 16.22 -6.58 -7.43
CA GLU A 47 15.07 -5.76 -7.88
C GLU A 47 13.74 -6.30 -7.36
N GLU A 48 13.59 -7.63 -7.30
CA GLU A 48 12.43 -8.28 -6.70
C GLU A 48 12.35 -7.98 -5.20
N ARG A 49 13.45 -8.12 -4.45
CA ARG A 49 13.51 -7.75 -3.02
C ARG A 49 13.12 -6.30 -2.79
N LEU A 50 13.65 -5.37 -3.60
CA LEU A 50 13.27 -3.95 -3.53
C LEU A 50 11.76 -3.75 -3.74
N LEU A 51 11.20 -4.37 -4.78
CA LEU A 51 9.78 -4.24 -5.08
C LEU A 51 8.91 -4.82 -3.97
N LEU A 52 9.30 -5.98 -3.44
CA LEU A 52 8.62 -6.62 -2.33
C LEU A 52 8.74 -5.80 -1.04
N ALA A 53 9.85 -5.12 -0.78
CA ALA A 53 9.97 -4.20 0.35
C ALA A 53 8.91 -3.07 0.23
N LEU A 54 8.77 -2.49 -0.96
CA LEU A 54 7.82 -1.41 -1.23
C LEU A 54 6.35 -1.85 -1.35
N ARG A 55 6.06 -3.16 -1.34
CA ARG A 55 4.72 -3.73 -1.66
C ARG A 55 3.57 -3.17 -0.81
N ARG A 56 3.88 -2.72 0.41
CA ARG A 56 2.89 -2.18 1.35
C ARG A 56 2.41 -0.76 0.97
N GLY A 57 3.09 -0.09 0.04
CA GLY A 57 2.76 1.30 -0.35
C GLY A 57 3.04 2.33 0.75
N THR A 58 3.75 1.95 1.80
CA THR A 58 4.23 2.86 2.84
C THR A 58 5.56 3.47 2.42
N LEU A 59 5.81 4.72 2.79
CA LEU A 59 7.11 5.36 2.63
C LEU A 59 8.19 4.59 3.37
N MET A 60 9.19 4.12 2.63
CA MET A 60 10.38 3.48 3.17
C MET A 60 11.56 4.43 3.06
N SER A 61 12.29 4.60 4.18
CA SER A 61 13.54 5.36 4.19
C SER A 61 14.62 4.64 3.39
N ARG A 62 15.68 5.38 3.08
CA ARG A 62 16.89 4.83 2.45
C ARG A 62 17.43 3.67 3.27
N ASP A 63 17.63 3.87 4.58
CA ASP A 63 18.18 2.85 5.48
C ASP A 63 17.30 1.61 5.54
N ALA A 64 15.98 1.77 5.61
CA ALA A 64 15.05 0.64 5.63
C ALA A 64 15.13 -0.19 4.33
N LEU A 65 15.32 0.45 3.18
CA LEU A 65 15.52 -0.26 1.91
C LEU A 65 16.89 -0.90 1.81
N MET A 66 17.94 -0.25 2.32
CA MET A 66 19.28 -0.83 2.40
C MET A 66 19.25 -2.12 3.22
N THR A 67 18.66 -2.06 4.42
CA THR A 67 18.46 -3.25 5.27
C THR A 67 17.64 -4.30 4.54
N ALA A 68 16.58 -3.95 3.80
CA ALA A 68 15.76 -4.94 3.11
C ALA A 68 16.49 -5.69 1.97
N VAL A 69 17.47 -5.05 1.34
CA VAL A 69 18.15 -5.57 0.14
C VAL A 69 19.46 -6.29 0.46
N TYR A 70 20.17 -5.79 1.48
CA TYR A 70 21.56 -6.15 1.78
C TYR A 70 21.71 -6.86 3.13
N GLN A 71 20.73 -7.66 3.59
CA GLN A 71 20.81 -8.37 4.88
C GLN A 71 22.04 -9.31 5.06
N LEU A 72 22.92 -9.44 4.06
CA LEU A 72 24.14 -10.25 4.14
C LEU A 72 25.23 -9.78 3.13
N ALA A 73 25.59 -8.50 3.10
CA ALA A 73 26.72 -8.02 2.30
C ALA A 73 27.71 -7.25 3.19
N GLU A 74 28.95 -7.74 3.26
CA GLU A 74 30.05 -7.11 4.03
C GLU A 74 30.53 -5.80 3.39
N ASP A 75 30.27 -5.62 2.09
CA ASP A 75 30.60 -4.40 1.38
C ASP A 75 29.49 -3.37 1.50
N GLU A 76 29.76 -2.32 2.27
CA GLU A 76 28.92 -1.14 2.43
C GLU A 76 28.72 -0.47 1.05
N PRO A 77 27.49 -0.47 0.48
CA PRO A 77 27.29 0.04 -0.86
C PRO A 77 27.43 1.57 -0.89
N SER A 78 28.10 2.08 -1.93
CA SER A 78 28.36 3.51 -2.09
C SER A 78 27.10 4.39 -2.05
N GLU A 79 27.28 5.64 -1.63
CA GLU A 79 26.23 6.67 -1.68
C GLU A 79 25.68 6.85 -3.10
N GLY A 80 24.54 6.23 -3.39
CA GLY A 80 23.77 6.43 -4.63
C GLY A 80 23.28 5.14 -5.29
N VAL A 81 23.70 3.97 -4.78
CA VAL A 81 23.32 2.68 -5.38
C VAL A 81 21.81 2.46 -5.42
N LEU A 82 21.07 2.86 -4.38
CA LEU A 82 19.60 2.77 -4.36
C LEU A 82 18.94 3.61 -5.45
N ASP A 83 19.39 4.83 -5.70
CA ASP A 83 18.82 5.71 -6.73
C ASP A 83 18.94 5.08 -8.13
N VAL A 84 20.10 4.50 -8.43
CA VAL A 84 20.36 3.77 -9.68
C VAL A 84 19.50 2.50 -9.76
N MET A 85 19.39 1.75 -8.67
CA MET A 85 18.59 0.53 -8.61
C MET A 85 17.10 0.81 -8.77
N ILE A 86 16.56 1.82 -8.09
CA ILE A 86 15.17 2.28 -8.25
C ILE A 86 14.94 2.77 -9.67
N SER A 87 15.90 3.48 -10.28
CA SER A 87 15.81 3.91 -11.68
C SER A 87 15.77 2.72 -12.65
N LYS A 88 16.58 1.67 -12.43
CA LYS A 88 16.55 0.42 -13.20
C LYS A 88 15.21 -0.31 -13.03
N LEU A 89 14.75 -0.47 -11.79
CA LEU A 89 13.49 -1.12 -11.44
C LEU A 89 12.30 -0.40 -12.09
N ARG A 90 12.21 0.94 -11.97
CA ARG A 90 11.18 1.76 -12.61
C ARG A 90 11.10 1.51 -14.13
N ARG A 91 12.24 1.46 -14.82
CA ARG A 91 12.27 1.18 -16.26
C ARG A 91 11.74 -0.21 -16.61
N LYS A 92 12.05 -1.22 -15.80
CA LYS A 92 11.52 -2.58 -16.01
C LYS A 92 10.02 -2.65 -15.77
N LEU A 93 9.55 -2.05 -14.67
CA LEU A 93 8.12 -2.00 -14.33
C LEU A 93 7.31 -1.24 -15.38
N ALA A 94 7.79 -0.08 -15.85
CA ALA A 94 7.12 0.68 -16.89
C ALA A 94 6.93 -0.13 -18.20
N ARG A 95 7.88 -1.01 -18.54
CA ARG A 95 7.83 -1.82 -19.77
C ARG A 95 7.01 -3.10 -19.63
N ARG A 96 7.04 -3.75 -18.47
CA ARG A 96 6.55 -5.14 -18.30
C ARG A 96 5.44 -5.28 -17.26
N ALA A 97 5.25 -4.27 -16.42
CA ALA A 97 4.30 -4.26 -15.32
C ALA A 97 3.48 -2.96 -15.33
N ALA A 98 2.75 -2.72 -16.44
CA ALA A 98 1.98 -1.51 -16.65
C ALA A 98 1.07 -1.19 -15.44
N GLY A 99 1.11 0.07 -14.99
CA GLY A 99 0.34 0.56 -13.85
C GLY A 99 0.99 0.35 -12.46
N ILE A 100 2.23 -0.16 -12.40
CA ILE A 100 3.03 -0.17 -11.16
C ILE A 100 4.05 0.97 -11.20
N HIS A 101 3.88 1.94 -10.30
CA HIS A 101 4.69 3.15 -10.21
C HIS A 101 5.29 3.31 -8.82
N ILE A 102 6.59 3.62 -8.79
CA ILE A 102 7.34 3.95 -7.57
C ILE A 102 7.50 5.47 -7.53
N GLU A 103 7.04 6.09 -6.45
CA GLU A 103 7.16 7.52 -6.17
C GLU A 103 8.43 7.80 -5.33
N THR A 104 9.03 8.97 -5.56
CA THR A 104 10.12 9.48 -4.71
C THR A 104 9.57 10.56 -3.79
N ALA A 105 9.81 10.43 -2.49
CA ALA A 105 9.69 11.53 -1.54
C ALA A 105 11.11 12.06 -1.27
N TRP A 106 11.44 13.20 -1.88
CA TRP A 106 12.77 13.81 -1.81
C TRP A 106 13.25 13.96 -0.35
N GLY A 107 14.45 13.48 -0.07
CA GLY A 107 15.04 13.49 1.28
C GLY A 107 14.43 12.51 2.29
N ARG A 108 13.41 11.71 1.91
CA ARG A 108 12.71 10.79 2.83
C ARG A 108 12.69 9.34 2.35
N GLY A 109 12.72 9.10 1.04
CA GLY A 109 12.82 7.76 0.46
C GLY A 109 11.78 7.48 -0.62
N TRP A 110 11.27 6.25 -0.66
CA TRP A 110 10.44 5.76 -1.77
C TRP A 110 9.20 5.00 -1.30
N GLN A 111 8.17 5.00 -2.14
CA GLN A 111 6.93 4.24 -1.93
C GLN A 111 6.35 3.78 -3.26
N LEU A 112 5.51 2.74 -3.25
CA LEU A 112 4.60 2.50 -4.37
C LEU A 112 3.42 3.47 -4.28
N ALA A 113 2.99 4.01 -5.43
CA ALA A 113 1.74 4.76 -5.49
C ALA A 113 0.58 3.91 -4.93
N PRO A 114 -0.42 4.49 -4.24
CA PRO A 114 -1.46 3.69 -3.57
C PRO A 114 -2.20 2.72 -4.50
N GLU A 115 -2.44 3.11 -5.76
CA GLU A 115 -3.03 2.23 -6.77
C GLU A 115 -2.09 1.11 -7.21
N SER A 116 -0.80 1.42 -7.32
CA SER A 116 0.25 0.46 -7.69
C SER A 116 0.47 -0.58 -6.60
N ALA A 117 0.47 -0.18 -5.31
CA ALA A 117 0.56 -1.12 -4.19
C ALA A 117 -0.61 -2.11 -4.18
N ARG A 118 -1.85 -1.62 -4.36
CA ARG A 118 -3.05 -2.47 -4.48
C ARG A 118 -2.97 -3.41 -5.68
N ARG A 119 -2.54 -2.91 -6.84
CA ARG A 119 -2.37 -3.72 -8.05
C ARG A 119 -1.31 -4.80 -7.83
N LEU A 120 -0.16 -4.45 -7.28
CA LEU A 120 0.90 -5.40 -6.99
C LEU A 120 0.43 -6.48 -6.00
N ALA A 121 -0.28 -6.11 -4.94
CA ALA A 121 -0.84 -7.07 -3.99
C ALA A 121 -1.72 -8.13 -4.68
N ARG A 122 -2.60 -7.72 -5.61
CA ARG A 122 -3.43 -8.67 -6.39
C ARG A 122 -2.64 -9.53 -7.36
N ILE A 123 -1.51 -9.05 -7.87
CA ILE A 123 -0.64 -9.83 -8.76
C ILE A 123 0.11 -10.89 -7.96
N LEU A 124 0.57 -10.53 -6.76
CA LEU A 124 1.29 -11.44 -5.86
C LEU A 124 0.34 -12.43 -5.19
N ASP A 125 -0.89 -12.01 -4.90
CA ASP A 125 -1.94 -12.84 -4.34
C ASP A 125 -3.27 -12.62 -5.10
N PRO A 126 -3.53 -13.46 -6.12
CA PRO A 126 -4.77 -13.40 -6.89
C PRO A 126 -6.04 -13.70 -6.08
N SER A 127 -5.91 -14.29 -4.89
CA SER A 127 -7.05 -14.57 -4.02
C SER A 127 -7.56 -13.32 -3.29
N LEU A 128 -6.76 -12.24 -3.27
CA LEU A 128 -7.18 -10.98 -2.66
C LEU A 128 -8.35 -10.36 -3.44
N PRO A 129 -9.47 -10.03 -2.77
CA PRO A 129 -10.59 -9.37 -3.42
C PRO A 129 -10.18 -8.01 -3.99
N ASP A 130 -10.74 -7.61 -5.13
CA ASP A 130 -10.58 -6.25 -5.67
C ASP A 130 -11.31 -5.25 -4.76
N TYR A 131 -10.71 -4.94 -3.61
CA TYR A 131 -11.18 -3.92 -2.71
C TYR A 131 -10.89 -2.55 -3.34
N ARG A 132 -11.77 -2.13 -4.24
CA ARG A 132 -11.96 -0.70 -4.49
C ARG A 132 -12.77 -0.18 -3.33
N LYS A 133 -12.21 0.76 -2.56
CA LYS A 133 -13.04 1.59 -1.66
C LYS A 133 -14.22 2.05 -2.50
N PRO A 134 -15.47 1.66 -2.15
CA PRO A 134 -16.62 2.06 -2.95
C PRO A 134 -16.53 3.57 -3.14
N ARG A 135 -16.60 4.05 -4.39
CA ARG A 135 -16.85 5.48 -4.60
C ARG A 135 -18.11 5.74 -3.81
N ALA A 136 -17.99 6.45 -2.69
CA ALA A 136 -19.12 6.70 -1.81
C ALA A 136 -20.24 7.21 -2.72
N ARG A 137 -21.33 6.43 -2.85
CA ARG A 137 -22.47 6.86 -3.66
C ARG A 137 -22.79 8.25 -3.12
N ARG A 138 -22.63 9.28 -3.95
CA ARG A 138 -22.91 10.65 -3.53
C ARG A 138 -24.36 10.61 -3.06
N PHE A 139 -24.57 10.79 -1.76
CA PHE A 139 -25.92 10.90 -1.24
C PHE A 139 -26.60 12.00 -2.04
N PHE A 140 -27.69 11.65 -2.72
CA PHE A 140 -28.48 12.61 -3.46
C PHE A 140 -29.18 13.49 -2.43
N TRP A 141 -28.89 14.78 -2.47
CA TRP A 141 -29.55 15.75 -1.60
C TRP A 141 -30.78 16.28 -2.34
N PRO A 142 -32.01 15.96 -1.88
CA PRO A 142 -33.21 16.58 -2.43
C PRO A 142 -33.12 18.09 -2.26
N GLU A 143 -33.60 18.85 -3.25
CA GLU A 143 -33.54 20.32 -3.21
C GLU A 143 -34.18 20.90 -1.92
N PRO A 144 -35.34 20.43 -1.44
CA PRO A 144 -35.91 20.89 -0.17
C PRO A 144 -35.00 20.65 1.03
N ALA A 145 -34.25 19.55 1.04
CA ALA A 145 -33.30 19.24 2.10
C ALA A 145 -32.05 20.15 2.06
N VAL A 146 -31.64 20.62 0.87
CA VAL A 146 -30.54 21.58 0.73
C VAL A 146 -30.97 22.95 1.25
N THR A 147 -32.12 23.45 0.81
CA THR A 147 -32.68 24.73 1.28
C THR A 147 -32.79 24.73 2.80
N ARG A 148 -33.40 23.67 3.35
CA ARG A 148 -33.58 23.53 4.79
C ARG A 148 -32.27 23.44 5.56
N LEU A 149 -31.29 22.73 5.02
CA LEU A 149 -29.94 22.66 5.61
C LEU A 149 -29.30 24.05 5.70
N VAL A 150 -29.40 24.87 4.66
CA VAL A 150 -28.83 26.23 4.63
C VAL A 150 -29.54 27.12 5.65
N GLU A 151 -30.87 27.07 5.74
CA GLU A 151 -31.65 27.80 6.76
C GLU A 151 -31.21 27.45 8.17
N LEU A 152 -31.15 26.15 8.49
CA LEU A 152 -30.78 25.69 9.83
C LEU A 152 -29.33 26.06 10.17
N TRP A 153 -28.42 25.98 9.19
CA TRP A 153 -27.03 26.38 9.38
C TRP A 153 -26.89 27.88 9.66
N LYS A 154 -27.56 28.74 8.88
CA LYS A 154 -27.61 30.19 9.09
C LYS A 154 -28.31 30.56 10.41
N GLY A 155 -29.31 29.77 10.82
CA GLY A 155 -29.98 29.87 12.13
C GLY A 155 -29.17 29.31 13.31
N GLY A 156 -27.86 29.10 13.14
CA GLY A 156 -26.93 28.72 14.22
C GLY A 156 -27.00 27.25 14.65
N ARG A 157 -27.72 26.38 13.94
CA ARG A 157 -27.79 24.96 14.30
C ARG A 157 -26.45 24.26 14.02
N THR A 158 -26.12 23.31 14.88
CA THR A 158 -24.96 22.44 14.73
C THR A 158 -25.24 21.30 13.76
N SER A 159 -24.21 20.74 13.15
CA SER A 159 -24.36 19.61 12.21
C SER A 159 -25.13 18.41 12.80
N PRO A 160 -24.95 18.01 14.07
CA PRO A 160 -25.79 16.98 14.71
C PRO A 160 -27.27 17.37 14.86
N GLN A 161 -27.58 18.63 15.18
CA GLN A 161 -28.97 19.10 15.27
C GLN A 161 -29.64 19.08 13.89
N ILE A 162 -28.93 19.53 12.86
CA ILE A 162 -29.41 19.51 11.47
C ILE A 162 -29.74 18.09 11.03
N THR A 163 -28.89 17.09 11.35
CA THR A 163 -29.20 15.69 11.00
C THR A 163 -30.50 15.19 11.63
N LYS A 164 -30.80 15.59 12.87
CA LYS A 164 -32.02 15.20 13.57
C LYS A 164 -33.25 15.86 12.95
N ILE A 165 -33.17 17.17 12.69
CA ILE A 165 -34.28 17.96 12.15
C ILE A 165 -34.65 17.48 10.75
N LEU A 166 -33.66 17.30 9.85
CA LEU A 166 -33.92 16.81 8.48
C LEU A 166 -34.55 15.40 8.45
N ALA A 167 -34.22 14.56 9.44
CA ALA A 167 -34.81 13.24 9.59
C ALA A 167 -36.24 13.28 10.16
N GLN A 168 -36.50 14.18 11.11
CA GLN A 168 -37.83 14.41 11.71
C GLN A 168 -38.81 15.02 10.71
N GLU A 169 -38.35 15.95 9.87
CA GLU A 169 -39.13 16.59 8.81
C GLU A 169 -39.31 15.68 7.56
N GLY A 170 -38.76 14.45 7.59
CA GLY A 170 -38.88 13.49 6.48
C GLY A 170 -38.12 13.86 5.20
N LEU A 171 -37.26 14.90 5.25
CA LEU A 171 -36.56 15.42 4.08
C LEU A 171 -35.40 14.53 3.63
N CYS A 172 -34.56 14.09 4.57
CA CYS A 172 -33.50 13.12 4.29
C CYS A 172 -32.91 12.49 5.56
N ARG A 173 -32.40 11.26 5.45
CA ARG A 173 -31.59 10.61 6.49
C ARG A 173 -30.13 10.63 6.10
N VAL A 174 -29.34 11.43 6.81
CA VAL A 174 -27.92 11.67 6.51
C VAL A 174 -27.08 11.66 7.78
N SER A 175 -25.81 11.29 7.66
CA SER A 175 -24.88 11.35 8.78
C SER A 175 -24.35 12.78 9.00
N ARG A 176 -23.80 13.05 10.20
CA ARG A 176 -23.12 14.31 10.52
C ARG A 176 -22.02 14.65 9.51
N CYS A 177 -21.24 13.65 9.10
CA CYS A 177 -20.19 13.82 8.11
C CYS A 177 -20.76 14.19 6.73
N ALA A 178 -21.93 13.67 6.36
CA ALA A 178 -22.59 14.03 5.11
C ALA A 178 -23.09 15.49 5.12
N VAL A 179 -23.61 15.98 6.25
CA VAL A 179 -23.95 17.40 6.46
C VAL A 179 -22.72 18.29 6.32
N ILE A 180 -21.63 17.99 7.04
CA ILE A 180 -20.37 18.75 6.97
C ILE A 180 -19.82 18.76 5.54
N ALA A 181 -19.80 17.61 4.86
CA ALA A 181 -19.35 17.51 3.48
C ALA A 181 -20.26 18.25 2.49
N LYS A 182 -21.56 18.39 2.76
CA LYS A 182 -22.46 19.20 1.95
C LYS A 182 -22.23 20.70 2.20
N LEU A 183 -22.09 21.13 3.45
CA LEU A 183 -21.77 22.52 3.82
C LEU A 183 -20.44 22.97 3.23
N HIS A 184 -19.41 22.13 3.29
CA HIS A 184 -18.11 22.41 2.64
C HIS A 184 -18.27 22.64 1.13
N ARG A 185 -19.05 21.79 0.44
CA ARG A 185 -19.32 21.94 -1.00
C ARG A 185 -20.16 23.17 -1.34
N LEU A 186 -20.94 23.67 -0.39
CA LEU A 186 -21.70 24.92 -0.51
C LEU A 186 -20.88 26.15 -0.10
N GLY A 187 -19.64 25.98 0.36
CA GLY A 187 -18.78 27.09 0.81
C GLY A 187 -19.09 27.64 2.21
N LEU A 188 -20.03 27.03 2.94
CA LEU A 188 -20.61 27.60 4.17
C LEU A 188 -19.81 27.32 5.46
N LEU A 189 -18.68 26.60 5.37
CA LEU A 189 -17.79 26.33 6.52
C LEU A 189 -16.72 27.42 6.73
N GLY A 190 -16.49 28.29 5.75
CA GLY A 190 -15.49 29.37 5.80
C GLY A 190 -16.05 30.73 6.24
N GLU A 191 -17.37 30.88 6.31
CA GLU A 191 -18.02 32.05 6.91
C GLU A 191 -17.86 31.93 8.44
N GLY A 192 -16.95 32.73 9.00
CA GLY A 192 -16.47 32.62 10.38
C GLY A 192 -17.56 32.42 11.42
N ARG A 193 -17.47 31.31 12.15
CA ARG A 193 -18.11 31.16 13.47
C ARG A 193 -17.13 31.69 14.52
N HIS A 194 -17.17 33.00 14.75
CA HIS A 194 -16.76 33.55 16.04
C HIS A 194 -18.02 33.80 16.85
N GLY A 195 -18.10 33.14 17.99
CA GLY A 195 -19.26 33.07 18.90
C GLY A 195 -19.21 31.76 19.66
#